data_AF-A0A251UTZ2-F1
#
_entry.id   AF-A0A251UTZ2-F1
#
_cell.length_a   1.000
_cell.length_b   1.000
_cell.length_c   1.000
_cell.angle_alpha   90.00
_cell.angle_beta   90.00
_cell.angle_gamma   90.00
#
_symmetry.space_group_name_H-M   'P 1'
#
loop_
_entity.id
_entity.type
_entity.pdbx_description
1 polymer ?
#
loop_
_entity_poly.entity_id
_entity_poly.type
_entity_poly.pdbx_seq_one_letter_code
_entity_poly.pdbx_strand_id
1 'polypeptide(L)' 'MMGVAGVLGAALLCAIHGATVENTLFEDGDGANTFRAFNPTQAEETYSMVTANRFWSQIFG' A
#
# COMPACT_ATOMS: atom_id res chain seq x y z
N MET A 1 -24.08 12.85 11.98
CA MET A 1 -22.96 13.13 11.06
C MET A 1 -21.75 12.21 11.26
N MET A 2 -21.42 11.78 12.49
CA MET A 2 -20.25 10.89 12.73
C MET A 2 -20.30 9.54 11.99
N GLY A 3 -21.47 8.91 11.81
CA GLY A 3 -21.58 7.62 11.13
C GLY A 3 -21.16 7.66 9.65
N VAL A 4 -21.56 8.70 8.91
CA VAL A 4 -21.20 8.87 7.49
C VAL A 4 -19.70 9.16 7.35
N ALA A 5 -19.16 10.05 8.19
CA ALA A 5 -17.72 10.33 8.20
C ALA A 5 -16.90 9.07 8.51
N GLY A 6 -17.38 8.22 9.43
CA GLY A 6 -16.73 6.95 9.76
C GLY A 6 -16.72 5.98 8.56
N VAL A 7 -17.86 5.78 7.90
CA VAL A 7 -17.95 4.86 6.76
C VAL A 7 -17.12 5.35 5.57
N LEU A 8 -17.25 6.63 5.21
CA LEU A 8 -16.49 7.19 4.09
C LEU A 8 -15.00 7.29 4.40
N GLY A 9 -14.64 7.65 5.63
CA GLY A 9 -13.26 7.66 6.10
C GLY A 9 -12.61 6.29 6.06
N ALA A 10 -13.30 5.25 6.52
CA ALA A 10 -12.80 3.87 6.47
C ALA A 10 -12.64 3.37 5.02
N ALA A 11 -13.61 3.67 4.14
CA ALA A 11 -13.51 3.33 2.73
C ALA A 11 -12.32 4.04 2.06
N LEU A 12 -12.10 5.32 2.37
CA LEU A 12 -10.96 6.09 1.89
C LEU A 12 -9.64 5.49 2.38
N LEU A 13 -9.52 5.19 3.68
CA LEU A 13 -8.33 4.58 4.27
C LEU A 13 -8.04 3.19 3.67
N CYS A 14 -9.08 2.40 3.41
CA CYS A 14 -8.96 1.10 2.77
C CYS A 14 -8.37 1.24 1.36
N ALA A 15 -8.96 2.11 0.53
CA ALA A 15 -8.52 2.31 -0.84
C ALA A 15 -7.10 2.89 -0.92
N ILE A 16 -6.80 3.92 -0.11
CA ILE A 16 -5.49 4.58 -0.15
C ILE A 16 -4.38 3.66 0.34
N HIS A 17 -4.63 2.85 1.37
CA HIS A 17 -3.65 1.92 1.90
C HIS A 17 -3.36 0.81 0.88
N GLY A 18 -4.40 0.16 0.34
CA GLY A 18 -4.25 -0.90 -0.66
C GLY A 18 -3.49 -0.41 -1.90
N ALA A 19 -3.90 0.72 -2.47
CA ALA A 19 -3.24 1.28 -3.64
C ALA A 19 -1.78 1.69 -3.36
N THR A 20 -1.48 2.20 -2.15
CA THR A 20 -0.09 2.56 -1.80
C THR A 20 0.81 1.33 -1.77
N VAL A 21 0.36 0.25 -1.12
CA VAL A 21 1.12 -1.00 -1.05
C VAL A 21 1.39 -1.54 -2.45
N GLU A 22 0.36 -1.67 -3.28
CA GLU A 22 0.48 -2.21 -4.64
C GLU A 22 1.40 -1.39 -5.56
N ASN A 23 1.47 -0.06 -5.37
CA ASN A 23 2.29 0.82 -6.20
C ASN A 23 3.69 1.08 -5.61
N THR A 24 4.03 0.48 -4.48
CA THR A 24 5.37 0.58 -3.87
C THR A 24 5.99 -0.78 -3.59
N LEU A 25 5.48 -1.83 -4.24
CA LEU A 25 6.04 -3.18 -4.18
C LEU A 25 7.51 -3.18 -4.63
N PHE A 26 8.31 -4.02 -3.98
CA PHE A 26 9.60 -4.41 -4.54
C PHE A 26 9.39 -5.38 -5.70
N GLU A 27 10.32 -5.37 -6.66
CA GLU A 27 10.33 -6.32 -7.78
C GLU A 27 10.99 -7.63 -7.33
N ASP A 28 10.24 -8.44 -6.56
CA ASP A 28 10.72 -9.68 -5.93
C ASP A 28 10.63 -10.92 -6.85
N GLY A 29 10.27 -10.75 -8.13
CA GLY A 29 10.24 -11.83 -9.11
C GLY A 29 10.06 -11.33 -10.54
N ASP A 30 10.35 -12.20 -11.52
CA ASP A 30 10.41 -11.82 -12.95
C ASP A 30 9.04 -11.75 -13.66
N GLY A 31 7.95 -11.99 -12.93
CA GLY A 31 6.61 -12.05 -13.49
C GLY A 31 6.00 -10.66 -13.68
N ALA A 32 5.40 -10.40 -14.84
CA ALA A 32 4.59 -9.19 -15.04
C ALA A 32 3.39 -9.09 -14.08
N ASN A 33 2.93 -10.23 -13.56
CA ASN A 33 1.98 -10.29 -12.45
C ASN A 33 2.73 -10.52 -11.14
N THR A 34 2.61 -9.56 -10.22
CA THR A 34 3.41 -9.49 -9.00
C THR A 34 2.88 -10.35 -7.84
N PHE A 35 1.66 -10.89 -7.91
CA PHE A 35 1.06 -11.64 -6.77
C PHE A 35 1.86 -12.89 -6.39
N ARG A 36 2.59 -13.49 -7.34
CA ARG A 36 3.39 -14.70 -7.08
C ARG A 36 4.75 -14.42 -6.44
N ALA A 37 5.17 -13.15 -6.38
CA ALA A 37 6.46 -12.75 -5.83
C ALA A 37 6.44 -12.64 -4.30
N PHE A 38 5.27 -12.77 -3.66
CA PHE A 38 5.14 -12.77 -2.21
C PHE A 38 5.14 -14.17 -1.61
N ASN A 39 5.86 -14.35 -0.50
CA ASN A 39 5.82 -15.56 0.31
C ASN A 39 5.36 -15.23 1.75
N PRO A 40 4.31 -15.90 2.29
CA PRO A 40 3.82 -15.66 3.65
C PRO A 40 4.86 -15.81 4.77
N THR A 41 5.96 -16.54 4.55
CA THR A 41 7.02 -16.73 5.55
C THR A 41 8.29 -15.94 5.26
N GLN A 42 8.29 -15.02 4.29
CA GLN A 42 9.44 -14.15 4.04
C GLN A 42 9.67 -13.21 5.24
N ALA A 43 10.94 -12.84 5.49
CA ALA A 43 11.29 -11.94 6.58
C ALA A 43 11.21 -10.47 6.15
N GLU A 44 11.43 -10.22 4.87
CA GLU A 44 11.49 -8.91 4.25
C GLU A 44 10.08 -8.31 4.01
N GLU A 45 9.95 -7.00 4.14
CA GLU A 45 8.75 -6.28 3.71
C GLU A 45 8.57 -6.38 2.18
N THR A 46 7.34 -6.56 1.70
CA THR A 46 7.05 -6.69 0.25
C THR A 46 6.89 -5.35 -0.47
N TYR A 47 6.81 -4.24 0.27
CA TYR A 47 6.69 -2.89 -0.26
C TYR A 47 7.58 -1.93 0.51
N SER A 48 7.98 -0.84 -0.14
CA SER A 48 8.89 0.15 0.44
C SER A 48 8.15 1.20 1.27
N MET A 49 8.20 1.07 2.60
CA MET A 49 7.60 2.07 3.49
C MET A 49 8.27 3.45 3.34
N VAL A 50 9.57 3.48 3.05
CA VAL A 50 10.32 4.73 2.82
C VAL A 50 9.81 5.45 1.57
N THR A 51 9.60 4.72 0.47
CA THR A 51 9.09 5.29 -0.78
C THR A 51 7.66 5.75 -0.62
N ALA A 52 6.81 4.93 0.01
CA ALA A 52 5.44 5.28 0.33
C ALA A 52 5.35 6.54 1.19
N ASN A 53 6.14 6.63 2.27
CA ASN A 53 6.19 7.79 3.13
C ASN A 53 6.63 9.04 2.37
N ARG A 54 7.73 8.96 1.61
CA ARG A 54 8.20 10.10 0.81
C ARG A 54 7.14 10.58 -0.16
N PHE A 55 6.46 9.66 -0.87
CA PHE A 55 5.38 10.01 -1.79
C PHE A 55 4.28 10.77 -1.05
N TRP A 56 3.74 10.22 0.04
CA TRP A 56 2.65 10.87 0.77
C TRP A 56 3.05 12.18 1.45
N SER A 57 4.25 12.27 2.03
CA SER A 57 4.78 13.53 2.58
C SER A 57 4.92 14.62 1.51
N GLN A 58 5.21 14.25 0.26
CA GLN A 58 5.28 15.22 -0.84
C GLN A 58 3.91 15.60 -1.40
N ILE A 59 2.95 14.68 -1.45
CA ILE A 59 1.63 14.93 -2.05
C ILE A 59 0.64 15.53 -1.05
N PHE A 60 0.64 15.09 0.21
CA PHE A 60 -0.36 15.45 1.23
C PHE A 60 0.20 16.17 2.47
N GLY A 61 1.53 16.37 2.56
CA GLY A 61 2.20 17.10 3.64
C GLY A 61 2.80 16.21 4.72
#